data_AF-A0A7L4QUK8-F1
#
_entry.id   AF-A0A7L4QUK8-F1
#
_cell.length_a   1.000
_cell.length_b   1.000
_cell.length_c   1.000
_cell.angle_alpha   90.00
_cell.angle_beta   90.00
_cell.angle_gamma   90.00
#
_symmetry.space_group_name_H-M   'P 1'
#
loop_
_entity.id
_entity.type
_entity.pdbx_description
1 polymer ?
#
loop_
_entity_poly.entity_id
_entity_poly.type
_entity_poly.pdbx_seq_one_letter_code
_entity_poly.pdbx_strand_id
1 'polypeptide(L)'
;MIAPEVFTAFAMAIGIQFIVISVLALAEWETRIQAIGGSSSFPRFTTQRAMHAVTGVIPVVWLSQGEIVKTPDTYIPLSSGVNNVAAEQVCLQCGKCCERWGWDQKGIVEDLIPWLEKNRTDILQHVSIRLSGGKRVSGTDITAGDLSRIVRIYYWQDPAGRKMRECPFFRRDDEGKALCGIHDVKPRVCREFTPWTWQNHEFYGNCPACREKTP
;
A
#
# COMPACT_ATOMS: atom_id res chain seq x y z
N MET A 1 6.04 51.74 28.26
CA MET A 1 4.82 52.27 27.62
C MET A 1 5.15 52.52 26.16
N ILE A 2 4.65 51.68 25.26
CA ILE A 2 4.78 51.81 23.81
C ILE A 2 3.37 51.62 23.25
N ALA A 3 2.92 52.56 22.43
CA ALA A 3 1.54 52.71 21.98
C ALA A 3 1.11 51.58 21.00
N PRO A 4 -0.19 51.19 21.00
CA PRO A 4 -0.69 50.03 20.26
C PRO A 4 -0.96 50.26 18.76
N GLU A 5 -0.65 51.43 18.20
CA GLU A 5 -1.09 51.79 16.83
C GLU A 5 -0.15 51.38 15.69
N VAL A 6 1.01 50.77 15.98
CA VAL A 6 2.02 50.47 14.94
C VAL A 6 1.85 49.07 14.31
N PHE A 7 1.06 48.18 14.91
CA PHE A 7 0.97 46.79 14.43
C PHE A 7 0.07 46.58 13.21
N THR A 8 -0.85 47.51 12.91
CA THR A 8 -1.85 47.31 11.85
C THR A 8 -1.32 47.60 10.45
N ALA A 9 -0.23 48.37 10.32
CA ALA A 9 0.33 48.73 9.01
C ALA A 9 1.24 47.64 8.41
N PHE A 10 1.83 46.75 9.22
CA PHE A 10 2.77 45.73 8.73
C PHE A 10 2.08 44.50 8.10
N ALA A 11 0.82 44.25 8.44
CA ALA A 11 0.09 43.07 7.95
C ALA A 11 -0.41 43.20 6.50
N MET A 12 -0.57 44.42 5.96
CA MET A 12 -1.04 44.62 4.59
C MET A 12 0.05 44.54 3.52
N ALA A 13 1.32 44.80 3.86
CA ALA A 13 2.41 44.80 2.90
C ALA A 13 2.83 43.37 2.47
N ILE A 14 2.74 42.39 3.37
CA ILE A 14 3.16 40.99 3.09
C ILE A 14 2.10 40.25 2.24
N GLY A 15 0.82 40.63 2.36
CA GLY A 15 -0.27 40.00 1.60
C GLY A 15 -0.26 40.30 0.10
N ILE A 16 0.28 41.45 -0.32
CA ILE A 16 0.29 41.87 -1.73
C ILE A 16 1.46 41.21 -2.50
N GLN A 17 2.58 40.90 -1.82
CA GLN A 17 3.74 40.30 -2.47
C GLN A 17 3.52 38.84 -2.89
N PHE A 18 2.67 38.09 -2.17
CA PHE A 18 2.39 36.68 -2.48
C PHE A 18 1.46 36.48 -3.69
N ILE A 19 0.54 37.43 -3.96
CA ILE A 19 -0.43 37.29 -5.06
C ILE A 19 0.25 37.51 -6.43
N VAL A 20 1.26 38.37 -6.51
CA VAL A 20 1.96 38.66 -7.79
C VAL A 20 2.84 37.48 -8.25
N ILE A 21 3.41 36.70 -7.33
CA ILE A 21 4.27 35.55 -7.68
C ILE A 21 3.44 34.37 -8.25
N SER A 22 2.19 34.22 -7.83
CA SER A 22 1.31 33.13 -8.34
C SER A 22 0.81 33.35 -9.76
N VAL A 23 0.69 34.60 -10.23
CA VAL A 23 0.20 34.90 -11.59
C VAL A 23 1.30 34.75 -12.65
N LEU A 24 2.57 35.01 -12.31
CA LEU A 24 3.69 34.87 -13.26
C LEU A 24 4.06 33.39 -13.54
N ALA A 25 3.85 32.47 -12.60
CA ALA A 25 4.15 31.05 -12.80
C ALA A 25 3.12 30.30 -13.70
N LEU A 26 1.92 30.85 -13.88
CA LEU A 26 0.89 30.30 -14.77
C LEU A 26 1.01 30.78 -16.22
N ALA A 27 1.84 31.79 -16.52
CA ALA A 27 2.06 32.24 -17.90
C ALA A 27 3.20 31.49 -18.62
N GLU A 28 4.12 30.85 -17.90
CA GLU A 28 5.26 30.13 -18.49
C GLU A 28 4.97 28.65 -18.83
N TRP A 29 3.87 28.06 -18.35
CA TRP A 29 3.54 26.65 -18.66
C TRP A 29 2.77 26.49 -19.98
N GLU A 30 2.02 27.50 -20.44
CA GLU A 30 1.21 27.40 -21.67
C GLU A 30 2.05 27.52 -22.96
N THR A 31 3.26 28.10 -22.88
CA THR A 31 4.16 28.23 -24.05
C THR A 31 4.94 26.94 -24.36
N ARG A 32 4.86 25.91 -23.51
CA ARG A 32 5.58 24.63 -23.72
C ARG A 32 4.73 23.51 -24.34
N ILE A 33 3.42 23.68 -24.52
CA ILE A 33 2.54 22.64 -25.08
C ILE A 33 2.37 22.73 -26.61
N GLN A 34 2.79 23.82 -27.26
CA GLN A 34 2.68 23.97 -28.73
C GLN A 34 3.88 23.43 -29.54
N ALA A 35 4.90 22.83 -28.92
CA ALA A 35 6.12 22.39 -29.61
C ALA A 35 6.15 20.89 -30.00
N ILE A 36 5.07 20.13 -29.82
CA ILE A 36 5.00 18.70 -30.17
C ILE A 36 3.87 18.45 -31.18
N GLY A 37 3.96 19.15 -32.32
CA GLY A 37 3.10 18.96 -33.49
C GLY A 37 3.92 18.48 -34.69
N GLY A 38 4.46 17.26 -34.59
CA GLY A 38 5.23 16.62 -35.66
C GLY A 38 4.33 15.86 -36.62
N SER A 39 4.09 16.46 -37.78
CA SER A 39 3.42 15.90 -38.95
C SER A 39 4.10 14.64 -39.49
N SER A 40 3.35 13.57 -39.69
CA SER A 40 3.71 12.55 -40.69
C SER A 40 2.51 12.21 -41.57
N SER A 41 2.72 12.55 -42.83
CA SER A 41 1.92 12.36 -44.03
C SER A 41 1.68 10.88 -44.35
N PHE A 42 0.42 10.52 -44.56
CA PHE A 42 0.03 9.27 -45.23
C PHE A 42 -0.61 9.58 -46.60
N PRO A 43 -0.24 8.88 -47.68
CA PRO A 43 -0.78 9.14 -49.00
C PRO A 43 -2.17 8.52 -49.20
N ARG A 44 -3.01 9.27 -49.95
CA ARG A 44 -4.25 8.80 -50.57
C ARG A 44 -3.96 7.69 -51.58
N PHE A 45 -4.75 6.63 -51.54
CA PHE A 45 -5.11 5.87 -52.74
C PHE A 45 -6.62 5.72 -52.84
N THR A 46 -7.12 6.09 -54.01
CA THR A 46 -8.51 6.07 -54.45
C THR A 46 -8.85 4.75 -55.15
N THR A 47 -10.12 4.33 -55.01
CA THR A 47 -10.92 3.45 -55.90
C THR A 47 -10.43 2.00 -56.06
N GLN A 48 -11.27 0.94 -56.05
CA GLN A 48 -12.43 0.73 -56.93
C GLN A 48 -13.24 -0.50 -56.45
N ARG A 49 -14.54 -0.50 -56.78
CA ARG A 49 -15.53 -1.59 -56.65
C ARG A 49 -15.03 -2.98 -57.06
N ALA A 50 -15.55 -4.02 -56.40
CA ALA A 50 -16.24 -5.13 -57.09
C ALA A 50 -17.13 -5.90 -56.10
N MET A 51 -18.44 -5.90 -56.38
CA MET A 51 -19.41 -6.87 -55.85
C MET A 51 -19.21 -8.19 -56.57
N HIS A 52 -19.17 -9.33 -55.88
CA HIS A 52 -19.66 -10.60 -56.44
C HIS A 52 -20.06 -11.54 -55.29
N ALA A 53 -21.36 -11.85 -55.24
CA ALA A 53 -21.90 -12.98 -54.49
C ALA A 53 -21.57 -14.27 -55.25
N VAL A 54 -21.05 -15.28 -54.55
CA VAL A 54 -21.00 -16.65 -55.06
C VAL A 54 -21.34 -17.62 -53.93
N THR A 55 -22.52 -18.22 -54.07
CA THR A 55 -22.97 -19.46 -53.44
C THR A 55 -22.08 -20.62 -53.86
N GLY A 56 -21.66 -21.48 -52.93
CA GLY A 56 -20.94 -22.70 -53.29
C GLY A 56 -20.54 -23.54 -52.09
N VAL A 57 -21.23 -24.67 -51.94
CA VAL A 57 -20.92 -25.81 -51.06
C VAL A 57 -19.57 -26.45 -51.48
N ILE A 58 -18.93 -27.22 -50.57
CA ILE A 58 -17.92 -28.32 -50.73
C ILE A 58 -16.65 -28.06 -49.86
N PRO A 59 -15.97 -29.05 -49.24
CA PRO A 59 -16.37 -30.32 -48.61
C PRO A 59 -15.75 -30.53 -47.19
N VAL A 60 -16.15 -31.63 -46.55
CA VAL A 60 -15.40 -32.30 -45.46
C VAL A 60 -14.08 -32.86 -46.01
N VAL A 61 -12.95 -32.51 -45.39
CA VAL A 61 -11.67 -33.27 -45.50
C VAL A 61 -11.06 -33.42 -44.10
N TRP A 62 -10.60 -34.66 -43.87
CA TRP A 62 -10.13 -35.27 -42.64
C TRP A 62 -8.68 -34.88 -42.25
N LEU A 63 -8.45 -34.91 -40.92
CA LEU A 63 -7.21 -35.16 -40.16
C LEU A 63 -5.92 -34.37 -40.47
N SER A 64 -5.48 -33.64 -39.46
CA SER A 64 -4.11 -33.84 -38.95
C SER A 64 -4.11 -33.77 -37.42
N GLN A 65 -3.34 -34.66 -36.82
CA GLN A 65 -3.19 -34.83 -35.38
C GLN A 65 -2.64 -33.53 -34.78
N GLY A 66 -3.42 -32.93 -33.89
CA GLY A 66 -2.98 -31.80 -33.07
C GLY A 66 -1.88 -32.26 -32.13
N GLU A 67 -0.67 -31.80 -32.45
CA GLU A 67 0.53 -31.89 -31.64
C GLU A 67 0.30 -31.19 -30.29
N ILE A 68 0.50 -31.92 -29.18
CA ILE A 68 0.44 -31.37 -27.82
C ILE A 68 1.67 -30.48 -27.64
N VAL A 69 1.51 -29.18 -27.85
CA VAL A 69 2.47 -28.17 -27.40
C VAL A 69 2.47 -28.20 -25.87
N LYS A 70 3.54 -28.75 -25.28
CA LYS A 70 3.84 -28.60 -23.86
C LYS A 70 4.25 -27.15 -23.59
N THR A 71 3.31 -26.33 -23.12
CA THR A 71 3.65 -25.12 -22.37
C THR A 71 3.84 -25.48 -20.91
N PRO A 72 4.94 -25.08 -20.23
CA PRO A 72 5.01 -25.11 -18.78
C PRO A 72 4.22 -23.93 -18.20
N ASP A 73 3.62 -24.17 -17.04
CA ASP A 73 3.05 -23.21 -16.10
C ASP A 73 1.65 -22.64 -16.40
N THR A 74 0.67 -23.53 -16.56
CA THR A 74 -0.73 -23.23 -16.25
C THR A 74 -1.01 -23.59 -14.79
N TYR A 75 -1.15 -22.59 -13.92
CA TYR A 75 -1.56 -22.77 -12.53
C TYR A 75 -3.02 -23.22 -12.49
N ILE A 76 -3.27 -24.51 -12.25
CA ILE A 76 -4.61 -25.06 -12.02
C ILE A 76 -5.03 -24.67 -10.61
N PRO A 77 -6.19 -24.00 -10.39
CA PRO A 77 -6.70 -23.77 -9.05
C PRO A 77 -7.28 -25.08 -8.52
N LEU A 78 -6.59 -25.70 -7.55
CA LEU A 78 -7.17 -26.77 -6.75
C LEU A 78 -8.15 -26.15 -5.74
N SER A 79 -9.39 -25.95 -6.20
CA SER A 79 -10.55 -25.79 -5.32
C SER A 79 -10.98 -27.17 -4.80
N SER A 80 -10.48 -27.53 -3.62
CA SER A 80 -11.15 -28.47 -2.73
C SER A 80 -11.50 -27.70 -1.48
N GLY A 81 -12.79 -27.38 -1.33
CA GLY A 81 -13.36 -26.49 -0.32
C GLY A 81 -12.95 -26.81 1.12
N VAL A 82 -11.96 -26.07 1.60
CA VAL A 82 -11.95 -25.60 2.97
C VAL A 82 -11.92 -24.09 2.85
N ASN A 83 -13.04 -23.45 3.18
CA ASN A 83 -13.08 -22.02 3.43
C ASN A 83 -12.10 -21.75 4.59
N ASN A 84 -10.82 -21.53 4.28
CA ASN A 84 -9.85 -20.94 5.19
C ASN A 84 -10.19 -19.45 5.28
N VAL A 85 -11.36 -19.14 5.84
CA VAL A 85 -11.52 -17.90 6.58
C VAL A 85 -10.52 -18.06 7.72
N ALA A 86 -9.33 -17.47 7.56
CA ALA A 86 -8.31 -17.48 8.59
C ALA A 86 -8.96 -16.94 9.86
N ALA A 87 -9.31 -17.83 10.80
CA ALA A 87 -10.01 -17.45 12.00
C ALA A 87 -9.14 -16.42 12.73
N GLU A 88 -9.71 -15.23 12.99
CA GLU A 88 -9.04 -14.18 13.75
C GLU A 88 -8.55 -14.79 15.08
N GLN A 89 -7.25 -14.71 15.33
CA GLN A 89 -6.66 -15.36 16.50
C GLN A 89 -6.97 -14.52 17.75
N VAL A 90 -7.54 -15.14 18.78
CA VAL A 90 -7.71 -14.48 20.08
C VAL A 90 -6.34 -14.28 20.71
N CYS A 91 -5.94 -13.03 20.88
CA CYS A 91 -4.62 -12.67 21.41
C CYS A 91 -4.71 -12.41 22.93
N LEU A 92 -4.13 -13.29 23.75
CA LEU A 92 -4.08 -13.11 25.22
C LEU A 92 -2.97 -12.17 25.71
N GLN A 93 -2.32 -11.42 24.80
CA GLN A 93 -1.22 -10.51 25.12
C GLN A 93 -0.06 -11.16 25.90
N CYS A 94 0.35 -12.39 25.58
CA CYS A 94 1.48 -13.06 26.26
C CYS A 94 2.86 -12.48 25.93
N GLY A 95 2.96 -11.59 24.94
CA GLY A 95 4.20 -10.90 24.53
C GLY A 95 5.15 -11.70 23.64
N LYS A 96 5.07 -13.05 23.64
CA LYS A 96 6.01 -13.92 22.91
C LYS A 96 6.18 -13.57 21.43
N CYS A 97 5.07 -13.28 20.73
CA CYS A 97 5.13 -12.90 19.32
C CYS A 97 5.65 -11.47 19.12
N CYS A 98 5.30 -10.54 20.02
CA CYS A 98 5.71 -9.15 19.95
C CYS A 98 7.21 -8.97 20.17
N GLU A 99 7.79 -9.70 21.13
CA GLU A 99 9.22 -9.64 21.44
C GLU A 99 10.09 -10.07 20.26
N ARG A 100 9.69 -11.15 19.60
CA ARG A 100 10.54 -11.75 18.57
C ARG A 100 10.23 -11.28 17.15
N TRP A 101 8.97 -11.00 16.84
CA TRP A 101 8.53 -10.62 15.48
C TRP A 101 7.64 -9.38 15.43
N GLY A 102 7.45 -8.67 16.54
CA GLY A 102 6.65 -7.44 16.55
C GLY A 102 7.23 -6.32 15.68
N TRP A 103 8.44 -6.52 15.14
CA TRP A 103 9.18 -5.62 14.27
C TRP A 103 9.42 -6.27 12.90
N ASP A 104 9.61 -5.43 11.87
CA ASP A 104 9.88 -5.82 10.48
C ASP A 104 8.77 -6.58 9.73
N GLN A 105 7.52 -6.29 10.09
CA GLN A 105 6.37 -6.83 9.38
C GLN A 105 6.06 -6.01 8.12
N LYS A 106 5.58 -6.70 7.08
CA LYS A 106 5.07 -6.04 5.86
C LYS A 106 3.68 -5.48 6.14
N GLY A 107 3.53 -4.18 5.97
CA GLY A 107 2.23 -3.52 6.12
C GLY A 107 1.37 -3.62 4.86
N ILE A 108 0.10 -3.32 5.03
CA ILE A 108 -0.93 -3.32 3.99
C ILE A 108 -1.74 -2.02 4.06
N VAL A 109 -2.38 -1.64 2.95
CA VAL A 109 -3.10 -0.36 2.86
C VAL A 109 -4.32 -0.35 3.80
N GLU A 110 -4.97 -1.49 3.98
CA GLU A 110 -6.17 -1.62 4.80
C GLU A 110 -5.93 -1.27 6.28
N ASP A 111 -4.70 -1.47 6.78
CA ASP A 111 -4.33 -1.10 8.14
C ASP A 111 -4.29 0.42 8.33
N LEU A 112 -3.97 1.18 7.27
CA LEU A 112 -3.85 2.63 7.34
C LEU A 112 -5.20 3.33 7.38
N ILE A 113 -6.23 2.77 6.76
CA ILE A 113 -7.58 3.36 6.65
C ILE A 113 -8.13 3.75 8.04
N PRO A 114 -8.29 2.81 9.00
CA PRO A 114 -8.86 3.16 10.30
C PRO A 114 -7.94 4.09 11.12
N TRP A 115 -6.62 4.08 10.88
CA TRP A 115 -5.69 4.96 11.57
C TRP A 115 -5.76 6.40 11.04
N LEU A 116 -5.94 6.58 9.72
CA LEU A 116 -6.15 7.88 9.10
C LEU A 116 -7.50 8.47 9.48
N GLU A 117 -8.58 7.68 9.40
CA GLU A 117 -9.93 8.13 9.76
C GLU A 117 -10.02 8.61 11.22
N LYS A 118 -9.32 7.94 12.13
CA LYS A 118 -9.28 8.28 13.56
C LYS A 118 -8.13 9.23 13.94
N ASN A 119 -7.38 9.73 12.96
CA ASN A 119 -6.22 10.60 13.17
C ASN A 119 -5.23 10.04 14.23
N ARG A 120 -4.92 8.74 14.15
CA ARG A 120 -4.00 8.03 15.05
C ARG A 120 -2.54 8.34 14.71
N THR A 121 -2.15 9.59 14.90
CA THR A 121 -0.77 10.07 14.67
C THR A 121 0.24 9.34 15.54
N ASP A 122 -0.19 8.91 16.73
CA ASP A 122 0.57 8.05 17.64
C ASP A 122 0.98 6.72 16.99
N ILE A 123 0.18 6.20 16.06
CA ILE A 123 0.50 5.01 15.26
C ILE A 123 1.22 5.39 13.97
N LEU A 124 0.67 6.33 13.22
CA LEU A 124 1.12 6.70 11.89
C LEU A 124 2.57 7.21 11.86
N GLN A 125 3.05 7.86 12.93
CA GLN A 125 4.44 8.33 13.03
C GLN A 125 5.46 7.18 12.96
N HIS A 126 5.05 5.98 13.36
CA HIS A 126 5.88 4.78 13.35
C HIS A 126 5.79 3.99 12.04
N VAL A 127 5.03 4.48 11.05
CA VAL A 127 4.87 3.80 9.77
C VAL A 127 5.70 4.50 8.70
N SER A 128 6.46 3.73 7.94
CA SER A 128 7.16 4.23 6.77
C SER A 128 6.46 3.76 5.50
N ILE A 129 6.26 4.68 4.55
CA ILE A 129 5.52 4.42 3.32
C ILE A 129 6.39 4.79 2.12
N ARG A 130 6.41 3.92 1.11
CA ARG A 130 7.00 4.19 -0.20
C ARG A 130 5.88 4.39 -1.22
N LEU A 131 5.88 5.54 -1.86
CA LEU A 131 4.93 5.90 -2.92
C LEU A 131 5.47 5.48 -4.29
N SER A 132 4.59 5.44 -5.29
CA SER A 132 4.91 5.07 -6.68
C SER A 132 5.97 5.95 -7.33
N GLY A 133 6.09 7.22 -6.92
CA GLY A 133 7.17 8.11 -7.32
C GLY A 133 8.53 7.84 -6.65
N GLY A 134 8.68 6.74 -5.92
CA GLY A 134 9.92 6.37 -5.22
C GLY A 134 10.16 7.12 -3.90
N LYS A 135 9.42 8.20 -3.64
CA LYS A 135 9.47 8.97 -2.39
C LYS A 135 9.11 8.08 -1.20
N ARG A 136 9.92 8.18 -0.14
CA ARG A 136 9.65 7.62 1.19
C ARG A 136 9.11 8.71 2.10
N VAL A 137 8.03 8.44 2.81
CA VAL A 137 7.34 9.38 3.72
C VAL A 137 6.92 8.69 5.02
N SER A 138 6.68 9.48 6.06
CA SER A 138 6.03 9.01 7.29
C SER A 138 4.54 8.76 7.04
N GLY A 139 3.92 7.87 7.82
CA GLY A 139 2.47 7.69 7.83
C GLY A 139 1.71 8.96 8.23
N THR A 140 2.35 9.88 8.96
CA THR A 140 1.77 11.20 9.30
C THR A 140 1.71 12.16 8.12
N ASP A 141 2.46 11.89 7.05
CA ASP A 141 2.61 12.80 5.90
C ASP A 141 1.73 12.37 4.71
N ILE A 142 0.82 11.42 4.93
CA ILE A 142 -0.10 10.92 3.91
C ILE A 142 -1.54 11.21 4.30
N THR A 143 -2.39 11.24 3.27
CA THR A 143 -3.84 11.40 3.38
C THR A 143 -4.54 10.21 2.76
N ALA A 144 -5.87 10.11 2.92
CA ALA A 144 -6.67 9.10 2.24
C ALA A 144 -6.52 9.13 0.70
N GLY A 145 -6.26 10.31 0.12
CA GLY A 145 -6.02 10.46 -1.32
C GLY A 145 -4.71 9.83 -1.80
N ASP A 146 -3.77 9.54 -0.90
CA ASP A 146 -2.46 8.97 -1.22
C ASP A 146 -2.46 7.43 -1.27
N LEU A 147 -3.50 6.79 -0.73
CA LEU A 147 -3.56 5.33 -0.55
C LEU A 147 -3.35 4.55 -1.85
N SER A 148 -3.91 5.05 -2.97
CA SER A 148 -3.77 4.43 -4.30
C SER A 148 -2.34 4.50 -4.86
N ARG A 149 -1.49 5.36 -4.31
CA ARG A 149 -0.10 5.56 -4.75
C ARG A 149 0.89 4.77 -3.90
N ILE A 150 0.43 4.09 -2.85
CA ILE A 150 1.29 3.33 -1.94
C ILE A 150 1.76 2.06 -2.63
N VAL A 151 3.08 1.88 -2.70
CA VAL A 151 3.72 0.67 -3.24
C VAL A 151 4.21 -0.25 -2.14
N ARG A 152 4.63 0.31 -0.99
CA ARG A 152 5.13 -0.50 0.12
C ARG A 152 4.96 0.20 1.47
N ILE A 153 4.62 -0.57 2.49
CA ILE A 153 4.47 -0.12 3.87
C ILE A 153 5.43 -0.93 4.73
N TYR A 154 6.15 -0.24 5.62
CA TYR A 154 7.11 -0.83 6.54
C TYR A 154 6.78 -0.47 7.97
N TYR A 155 6.69 -1.50 8.82
CA TYR A 155 6.59 -1.40 10.27
C TYR A 155 7.92 -1.81 10.92
N TRP A 156 8.53 -1.09 11.85
CA TRP A 156 8.21 0.23 12.39
C TRP A 156 9.41 1.15 12.21
N GLN A 157 9.18 2.46 12.30
CA GLN A 157 10.23 3.47 12.36
C GLN A 157 10.16 4.27 13.67
N ASP A 158 11.29 4.84 14.06
CA ASP A 158 11.35 5.85 15.12
C ASP A 158 10.99 7.25 14.57
N PRO A 159 10.87 8.29 15.43
CA PRO A 159 10.57 9.66 14.99
C PRO A 159 11.60 10.26 14.01
N ALA A 160 12.82 9.72 13.95
CA ALA A 160 13.85 10.12 12.99
C ALA A 160 13.77 9.34 11.67
N GLY A 161 12.76 8.47 11.50
CA GLY A 161 12.57 7.65 10.30
C GLY A 161 13.48 6.41 10.23
N ARG A 162 14.20 6.09 11.31
CA ARG A 162 15.10 4.92 11.36
C ARG A 162 14.27 3.67 11.65
N LYS A 163 14.59 2.56 10.98
CA LYS A 163 13.92 1.27 11.21
C LYS A 163 14.15 0.81 12.64
N MET A 164 13.07 0.45 13.33
CA MET A 164 13.10 -0.11 14.67
C MET A 164 13.33 -1.63 14.62
N ARG A 165 13.96 -2.14 15.67
CA ARG A 165 14.16 -3.58 15.91
C ARG A 165 13.23 -4.14 17.00
N GLU A 166 12.28 -3.33 17.44
CA GLU A 166 11.28 -3.66 18.46
C GLU A 166 9.97 -2.97 18.08
N CYS A 167 8.84 -3.50 18.56
CA CYS A 167 7.54 -2.88 18.37
C CYS A 167 7.40 -1.69 19.34
N PRO A 168 7.12 -0.46 18.86
CA PRO A 168 6.99 0.73 19.72
C PRO A 168 5.78 0.65 20.67
N PHE A 169 4.83 -0.24 20.39
CA PHE A 169 3.62 -0.43 21.20
C PHE A 169 3.69 -1.63 22.14
N PHE A 170 4.80 -2.36 22.13
CA PHE A 170 5.01 -3.49 23.03
C PHE A 170 5.79 -3.04 24.26
N ARG A 171 5.28 -3.38 25.45
CA ARG A 171 6.01 -3.21 26.71
C ARG A 171 5.61 -4.31 27.70
N ARG A 172 6.43 -4.49 28.74
CA ARG A 172 6.02 -5.19 29.96
C ARG A 172 5.77 -4.17 31.07
N ASP A 173 4.80 -4.41 31.93
CA ASP A 173 4.67 -3.65 33.17
C ASP A 173 5.61 -4.18 34.26
N ASP A 174 5.54 -3.59 35.45
CA ASP A 174 6.41 -3.91 36.58
C ASP A 174 6.22 -5.35 37.09
N GLU A 175 5.07 -5.96 36.83
CA GLU A 175 4.75 -7.37 37.14
C GLU A 175 5.17 -8.33 36.01
N GLY A 176 5.76 -7.79 34.93
CA GLY A 176 6.19 -8.55 33.77
C GLY A 176 5.05 -8.91 32.81
N LYS A 177 3.83 -8.40 33.01
CA LYS A 177 2.70 -8.65 32.10
C LYS A 177 2.89 -7.87 30.81
N ALA A 178 2.67 -8.55 29.69
CA ALA A 178 2.85 -7.98 28.37
C ALA A 178 1.64 -7.11 27.95
N LEU A 179 1.95 -5.91 27.44
CA LEU A 179 0.99 -4.89 27.05
C LEU A 179 1.22 -4.49 25.59
N CYS A 180 0.12 -4.41 24.84
CA CYS A 180 0.09 -3.87 23.48
C CYS A 180 -0.73 -2.57 23.50
N GLY A 181 -0.07 -1.43 23.26
CA GLY A 181 -0.72 -0.11 23.29
C GLY A 181 -1.72 0.15 22.16
N ILE A 182 -1.76 -0.73 21.14
CA ILE A 182 -2.65 -0.63 19.98
C ILE A 182 -3.49 -1.89 19.80
N HIS A 183 -3.79 -2.60 20.90
CA HIS A 183 -4.39 -3.93 20.84
C HIS A 183 -5.72 -3.97 20.05
N ASP A 184 -6.54 -2.94 20.20
CA ASP A 184 -7.84 -2.77 19.55
C ASP A 184 -7.75 -2.42 18.07
N VAL A 185 -6.64 -1.81 17.63
CA VAL A 185 -6.41 -1.38 16.25
C VAL A 185 -5.15 -2.01 15.65
N LYS A 186 -4.84 -3.24 16.08
CA LYS A 186 -3.68 -3.99 15.59
C LYS A 186 -3.71 -4.11 14.06
N PRO A 187 -2.54 -3.95 13.40
CA PRO A 187 -2.46 -4.23 11.97
C PRO A 187 -2.81 -5.69 11.70
N ARG A 188 -3.35 -5.97 10.52
CA ARG A 188 -3.81 -7.30 10.10
C ARG A 188 -2.71 -8.33 10.25
N VAL A 189 -1.47 -7.98 9.90
CA VAL A 189 -0.31 -8.86 10.05
C VAL A 189 -0.13 -9.35 11.50
N CYS A 190 -0.48 -8.55 12.51
CA CYS A 190 -0.43 -8.97 13.92
C CYS A 190 -1.65 -9.80 14.33
N ARG A 191 -2.82 -9.57 13.74
CA ARG A 191 -4.07 -10.31 14.03
C ARG A 191 -4.08 -11.70 13.41
N GLU A 192 -3.46 -11.82 12.25
CA GLU A 192 -3.33 -13.06 11.47
C GLU A 192 -1.97 -13.74 11.70
N PHE A 193 -1.14 -13.25 12.63
CA PHE A 193 0.19 -13.79 12.85
C PHE A 193 0.11 -15.21 13.45
N THR A 194 0.39 -16.22 12.63
CA THR A 194 0.36 -17.63 13.05
C THR A 194 1.73 -18.31 12.92
N PRO A 195 2.77 -17.88 13.66
CA PRO A 195 4.12 -18.42 13.50
C PRO A 195 4.23 -19.92 13.80
N TRP A 196 3.30 -20.50 14.56
CA TRP A 196 3.21 -21.94 14.82
C TRP A 196 2.81 -22.77 13.59
N THR A 197 2.36 -22.15 12.50
CA THR A 197 2.11 -22.87 11.23
C THR A 197 3.34 -22.93 10.34
N TRP A 198 4.44 -22.28 10.73
CA TRP A 198 5.66 -22.27 9.95
C TRP A 198 6.45 -23.58 10.18
N GLN A 199 6.92 -24.19 9.10
CA GLN A 199 7.60 -25.49 9.12
C GLN A 199 9.05 -25.43 9.66
N ASN A 200 9.46 -24.30 10.26
CA ASN A 200 10.74 -24.19 10.94
C ASN A 200 10.57 -24.58 12.41
N HIS A 201 11.28 -25.62 12.83
CA HIS A 201 11.19 -26.22 14.17
C HIS A 201 11.71 -25.32 15.32
N GLU A 202 11.89 -24.01 15.10
CA GLU A 202 12.24 -23.04 16.14
C GLU A 202 11.09 -22.77 17.14
N PHE A 203 9.91 -23.37 16.93
CA PHE A 203 8.74 -23.11 17.75
C PHE A 203 8.40 -24.24 18.72
N TYR A 204 8.69 -23.98 20.00
CA TYR A 204 7.98 -24.60 21.13
C TYR A 204 6.49 -24.25 21.03
N GLY A 205 5.70 -25.22 20.55
CA GLY A 205 4.30 -25.11 20.11
C GLY A 205 3.25 -24.98 21.22
N ASN A 206 2.02 -24.59 20.91
CA ASN A 206 1.35 -24.32 19.64
C ASN A 206 0.22 -23.33 19.96
N CYS A 207 0.24 -22.10 19.45
CA CYS A 207 -0.73 -21.08 19.85
C CYS A 207 -2.03 -21.22 19.05
N PRO A 208 -3.08 -21.73 19.70
CA PRO A 208 -4.39 -21.09 19.64
C PRO A 208 -4.61 -20.44 21.01
N ALA A 209 -4.43 -19.12 21.07
CA ALA A 209 -4.52 -18.29 22.28
C ALA A 209 -3.80 -18.89 23.50
N CYS A 210 -2.60 -19.43 23.28
CA CYS A 210 -1.68 -19.92 24.32
C CYS A 210 -2.07 -21.21 25.07
N ARG A 211 -3.07 -21.96 24.60
CA ARG A 211 -3.38 -23.39 24.87
C ARG A 211 -2.74 -24.01 26.14
N GLU A 212 -3.18 -23.51 27.29
CA GLU A 212 -3.12 -24.00 28.69
C GLU A 212 -1.81 -24.37 29.43
N LYS A 213 -0.67 -24.73 28.82
CA LYS A 213 0.52 -25.20 29.57
C LYS A 213 1.85 -24.89 28.85
N THR A 214 2.81 -24.38 29.60
CA THR A 214 4.21 -24.82 29.55
C THR A 214 4.59 -25.02 31.02
N PRO A 215 5.19 -26.16 31.44
CA PRO A 215 5.23 -26.60 32.84
C PRO A 215 5.63 -25.52 33.85
#